data_AF-A0A8S3IVR6-F1
#
_entry.id   AF-A0A8S3IVR6-F1
#
_cell.length_a   1.000
_cell.length_b   1.000
_cell.length_c   1.000
_cell.angle_alpha   90.00
_cell.angle_beta   90.00
_cell.angle_gamma   90.00
#
_symmetry.space_group_name_H-M   'P 1'
#
loop_
_entity.id
_entity.type
_entity.pdbx_description
1 polymer ?
#
loop_
_entity_poly.entity_id
_entity_poly.type
_entity_poly.pdbx_seq_one_letter_code
_entity_poly.pdbx_strand_id
1 'polypeptide(L)'
;SYLCGTDEGSIHRCSTIYNEKYLESYIGHTGPVYKVHWSPFAENIFLSASADWTVRLWMIGCDQSCMIVSSSNSKIFFDAIWSPKSSTMFCCVSENTIEIWDLSKSTLDPICIATSANQRTLTSIAYATDSDCVLVGTSDGAVWIYHLANLSSSANANDLITIVQQNLLGQLGSREKNNIYRETSFTSIQSN
;
A
#
# COMPACT_ATOMS: atom_id res chain seq x y z
N SER A 1 -14.47 -13.92 1.30
CA SER A 1 -13.21 -14.26 0.59
C SER A 1 -12.03 -13.88 1.45
N TYR A 2 -10.86 -14.45 1.19
CA TYR A 2 -9.59 -14.03 1.83
C TYR A 2 -8.57 -13.68 0.75
N LEU A 3 -7.50 -12.99 1.14
CA LEU A 3 -6.37 -12.68 0.27
C LEU A 3 -5.16 -13.51 0.71
N CYS A 4 -4.35 -13.96 -0.23
CA CYS A 4 -3.05 -14.54 0.03
C CYS A 4 -2.01 -13.91 -0.89
N GLY A 5 -0.96 -13.33 -0.29
CA GLY A 5 0.24 -12.93 -1.01
C GLY A 5 1.20 -14.11 -1.15
N THR A 6 1.96 -14.15 -2.24
CA THR A 6 2.95 -15.19 -2.53
C THR A 6 4.37 -14.63 -2.50
N ASP A 7 5.35 -15.52 -2.45
CA ASP A 7 6.78 -15.19 -2.54
C ASP A 7 7.18 -14.67 -3.92
N GLU A 8 6.45 -15.05 -4.97
CA GLU A 8 6.68 -14.56 -6.34
C GLU A 8 6.10 -13.16 -6.61
N GLY A 9 5.43 -12.53 -5.63
CA GLY A 9 4.87 -11.18 -5.76
C GLY A 9 3.42 -11.14 -6.26
N SER A 10 2.75 -12.28 -6.35
CA SER A 10 1.33 -12.33 -6.71
C SER A 10 0.45 -12.24 -5.47
N ILE A 11 -0.75 -11.69 -5.64
CA ILE A 11 -1.79 -11.72 -4.60
C ILE A 11 -3.02 -12.38 -5.19
N HIS A 12 -3.55 -13.40 -4.53
CA HIS A 12 -4.76 -14.09 -4.98
C HIS A 12 -5.91 -13.84 -4.02
N ARG A 13 -7.10 -13.62 -4.58
CA ARG A 13 -8.36 -13.58 -3.85
C ARG A 13 -9.00 -14.96 -3.91
N CYS A 14 -9.22 -15.56 -2.76
CA CYS A 14 -9.70 -16.93 -2.63
C CYS A 14 -11.09 -16.96 -1.98
N SER A 15 -11.88 -18.00 -2.32
CA SER A 15 -13.15 -18.27 -1.66
C SER A 15 -12.92 -19.26 -0.51
N THR A 16 -13.73 -19.14 0.54
CA THR A 16 -13.80 -20.15 1.62
C THR A 16 -14.70 -21.33 1.25
N ILE A 17 -15.45 -21.21 0.16
CA ILE A 17 -16.45 -22.19 -0.30
C ILE A 17 -15.89 -23.00 -1.49
N TYR A 18 -15.08 -22.37 -2.34
CA TYR A 18 -14.52 -22.97 -3.55
C TYR A 18 -12.98 -22.90 -3.48
N ASN A 19 -12.32 -24.05 -3.41
CA ASN A 19 -10.87 -24.14 -3.20
C ASN A 19 -10.09 -24.45 -4.48
N GLU A 20 -10.76 -24.76 -5.58
CA GLU A 20 -10.11 -25.22 -6.82
C GLU A 20 -9.60 -24.08 -7.70
N LYS A 21 -10.05 -22.85 -7.47
CA LYS A 21 -9.68 -21.70 -8.29
C LYS A 21 -9.65 -20.41 -7.48
N TYR A 22 -8.69 -19.55 -7.80
CA TYR A 22 -8.68 -18.17 -7.37
C TYR A 22 -9.85 -17.40 -8.01
N LEU A 23 -10.51 -16.56 -7.22
CA LEU A 23 -11.54 -15.64 -7.72
C LEU A 23 -10.90 -14.59 -8.62
N GLU A 24 -9.79 -14.00 -8.17
CA GLU A 24 -9.01 -12.98 -8.86
C GLU A 24 -7.52 -13.12 -8.50
N SER A 25 -6.65 -12.64 -9.38
CA SER A 25 -5.21 -12.54 -9.17
C SER A 25 -4.75 -11.12 -9.47
N TYR A 26 -4.00 -10.53 -8.55
CA TYR A 26 -3.40 -9.21 -8.67
C TYR A 26 -1.90 -9.38 -8.84
N ILE A 27 -1.39 -8.95 -9.99
CA ILE A 27 0.01 -9.12 -10.37
C ILE A 27 0.63 -7.73 -10.44
N GLY A 28 1.73 -7.52 -9.72
CA GLY A 28 2.45 -6.26 -9.83
C GLY A 28 3.66 -6.13 -8.92
N HIS A 29 3.65 -6.77 -7.74
CA HIS A 29 4.86 -6.80 -6.92
C HIS A 29 5.95 -7.63 -7.61
N THR A 30 7.21 -7.22 -7.44
CA THR A 30 8.37 -7.90 -8.03
C THR A 30 9.17 -8.69 -7.01
N GLY A 31 8.58 -8.94 -5.83
CA GLY A 31 9.18 -9.70 -4.75
C GLY A 31 8.14 -10.15 -3.73
N PRO A 32 8.55 -10.93 -2.71
CA PRO A 32 7.63 -11.52 -1.74
C PRO A 32 6.65 -10.53 -1.13
N VAL A 33 5.37 -10.91 -1.06
CA VAL A 33 4.33 -10.14 -0.36
C VAL A 33 4.20 -10.67 1.06
N TYR A 34 4.59 -9.85 2.04
CA TYR A 34 4.63 -10.27 3.45
C TYR A 34 3.29 -10.12 4.17
N LYS A 35 2.51 -9.11 3.78
CA LYS A 35 1.23 -8.76 4.43
C LYS A 35 0.23 -8.24 3.41
N VAL A 36 -1.03 -8.58 3.63
CA VAL A 36 -2.19 -8.06 2.90
C VAL A 36 -3.30 -7.76 3.89
N HIS A 37 -3.93 -6.59 3.75
CA HIS A 37 -4.96 -6.12 4.68
C HIS A 37 -6.10 -5.43 3.93
N TRP A 38 -7.31 -5.95 4.11
CA TRP A 38 -8.52 -5.27 3.65
C TRP A 38 -8.68 -3.92 4.35
N SER A 39 -9.16 -2.93 3.61
CA SER A 39 -9.59 -1.68 4.21
C SER A 39 -10.80 -1.94 5.10
N PRO A 40 -10.81 -1.45 6.35
CA PRO A 40 -12.00 -1.54 7.21
C PRO A 40 -13.09 -0.56 6.79
N PHE A 41 -12.83 0.33 5.82
CA PHE A 41 -13.77 1.36 5.38
C PHE A 41 -14.36 1.10 3.99
N ALA A 42 -13.65 0.36 3.13
CA ALA A 42 -14.07 0.08 1.76
C ALA A 42 -13.85 -1.40 1.42
N GLU A 43 -14.94 -2.13 1.19
CA GLU A 43 -14.95 -3.58 0.97
C GLU A 43 -14.16 -4.05 -0.26
N ASN A 44 -13.92 -3.15 -1.22
CA ASN A 44 -13.25 -3.47 -2.47
C ASN A 44 -11.80 -3.00 -2.51
N ILE A 45 -11.25 -2.46 -1.42
CA ILE A 45 -9.90 -1.90 -1.37
C ILE A 45 -9.03 -2.65 -0.35
N PHE A 46 -7.77 -2.91 -0.69
CA PHE A 46 -6.81 -3.52 0.22
C PHE A 46 -5.39 -2.98 0.03
N LEU A 47 -4.56 -3.16 1.06
CA LEU A 47 -3.14 -2.86 1.04
C LEU A 47 -2.31 -4.14 0.96
N SER A 48 -1.12 -4.05 0.39
CA SER A 48 -0.09 -5.07 0.46
C SER A 48 1.28 -4.46 0.73
N ALA A 49 2.07 -5.14 1.58
CA ALA A 49 3.45 -4.78 1.88
C ALA A 49 4.41 -5.86 1.38
N SER A 50 5.49 -5.45 0.72
CA SER A 50 6.38 -6.36 0.00
C SER A 50 7.87 -6.09 0.23
N ALA A 51 8.65 -7.14 0.00
CA ALA A 51 10.10 -7.10 -0.15
C ALA A 51 10.58 -6.27 -1.35
N ASP A 52 9.71 -5.94 -2.30
CA ASP A 52 10.04 -5.08 -3.46
C ASP A 52 10.13 -3.58 -3.13
N TRP A 53 10.14 -3.25 -1.84
CA TRP A 53 10.22 -1.89 -1.30
C TRP A 53 8.99 -1.03 -1.56
N THR A 54 7.87 -1.67 -1.92
CA THR A 54 6.61 -0.97 -2.12
C THR A 54 5.52 -1.45 -1.18
N VAL A 55 4.67 -0.50 -0.80
CA VAL A 55 3.32 -0.76 -0.34
C VAL A 55 2.38 -0.38 -1.46
N ARG A 56 1.46 -1.29 -1.80
CA ARG A 56 0.51 -1.08 -2.90
C ARG A 56 -0.90 -1.07 -2.39
N LEU A 57 -1.69 -0.18 -2.98
CA LEU A 57 -3.12 -0.10 -2.78
C LEU A 57 -3.81 -0.66 -4.02
N TRP A 58 -4.74 -1.57 -3.78
CA TRP A 58 -5.44 -2.32 -4.80
C TRP A 58 -6.94 -2.11 -4.69
N MET A 59 -7.63 -2.23 -5.82
CA MET A 59 -9.09 -2.25 -5.88
C MET A 59 -9.56 -3.45 -6.68
N ILE A 60 -10.58 -4.15 -6.18
CA ILE A 60 -11.22 -5.27 -6.87
C ILE A 60 -11.68 -4.81 -8.26
N GLY A 61 -11.45 -5.64 -9.27
CA GLY A 61 -11.80 -5.33 -10.66
C GLY A 61 -10.84 -4.39 -11.38
N CYS A 62 -9.74 -3.97 -10.74
CA CYS A 62 -8.63 -3.27 -11.41
C CYS A 62 -7.47 -4.24 -11.68
N ASP A 63 -6.97 -4.25 -12.92
CA ASP A 63 -5.84 -5.10 -13.33
C ASP A 63 -4.49 -4.64 -12.75
N GLN A 64 -4.42 -3.39 -12.29
CA GLN A 64 -3.21 -2.78 -11.74
C GLN A 64 -3.49 -2.17 -10.36
N SER A 65 -2.43 -2.04 -9.56
CA SER A 65 -2.50 -1.33 -8.28
C SER A 65 -2.87 0.13 -8.52
N CYS A 66 -3.88 0.61 -7.82
CA CYS A 66 -4.36 1.98 -7.94
C CYS A 66 -3.34 2.99 -7.43
N MET A 67 -2.51 2.58 -6.48
CA MET A 67 -1.45 3.42 -5.94
C MET A 67 -0.25 2.56 -5.52
N ILE A 68 0.94 3.14 -5.67
CA ILE A 68 2.20 2.55 -5.24
C ILE A 68 2.89 3.60 -4.38
N VAL A 69 3.26 3.19 -3.19
CA VAL A 69 4.03 3.98 -2.24
C VAL A 69 5.35 3.27 -2.02
N SER A 70 6.45 4.01 -2.11
CA SER A 70 7.81 3.48 -1.98
C SER A 70 8.58 4.26 -0.92
N SER A 71 9.39 3.55 -0.14
CA SER A 71 10.32 4.23 0.78
C SER A 71 11.44 4.89 -0.02
N SER A 72 11.83 6.11 0.38
CA SER A 72 12.89 6.89 -0.28
C SER A 72 14.26 6.19 -0.29
N ASN A 73 14.47 5.21 0.59
CA ASN A 73 15.75 4.51 0.75
C ASN A 73 15.71 3.05 0.28
N SER A 74 14.74 2.65 -0.54
CA SER A 74 14.66 1.28 -1.09
C SER A 74 14.70 0.20 -0.01
N LYS A 75 13.92 0.39 1.05
CA LYS A 75 13.86 -0.52 2.19
C LYS A 75 12.65 -1.46 2.08
N ILE A 76 12.80 -2.66 2.60
CA ILE A 76 11.75 -3.69 2.65
C ILE A 76 10.61 -3.24 3.55
N PHE A 77 9.36 -3.37 3.10
CA PHE A 77 8.19 -3.19 3.96
C PHE A 77 7.76 -4.53 4.54
N PHE A 78 7.87 -4.69 5.85
CA PHE A 78 7.48 -5.94 6.53
C PHE A 78 5.98 -6.00 6.81
N ASP A 79 5.35 -4.85 7.04
CA ASP A 79 3.93 -4.76 7.35
C ASP A 79 3.37 -3.36 7.01
N ALA A 80 2.08 -3.31 6.73
CA ALA A 80 1.33 -2.08 6.47
C ALA A 80 -0.11 -2.26 6.94
N ILE A 81 -0.60 -1.39 7.82
CA ILE A 81 -1.91 -1.52 8.45
C ILE A 81 -2.72 -0.23 8.30
N TRP A 82 -4.01 -0.40 8.02
CA TRP A 82 -4.97 0.70 7.99
C TRP A 82 -5.15 1.33 9.37
N SER A 83 -5.31 2.64 9.42
CA SER A 83 -5.80 3.31 10.62
C SER A 83 -7.23 2.85 10.90
N PRO A 84 -7.60 2.53 12.16
CA PRO A 84 -8.99 2.21 12.49
C PRO A 84 -9.89 3.46 12.52
N LYS A 85 -9.31 4.67 12.46
CA LYS A 85 -10.04 5.95 12.63
C LYS A 85 -10.19 6.75 11.33
N SER A 86 -9.33 6.53 10.34
CA SER A 86 -9.29 7.34 9.11
C SER A 86 -9.11 6.47 7.88
N SER A 87 -10.01 6.62 6.90
CA SER A 87 -10.02 5.81 5.68
C SER A 87 -8.83 6.05 4.75
N THR A 88 -8.18 7.20 4.84
CA THR A 88 -7.05 7.57 3.97
C THR A 88 -5.70 7.33 4.62
N MET A 89 -5.69 6.91 5.88
CA MET A 89 -4.45 6.72 6.63
C MET A 89 -4.09 5.27 6.80
N PHE A 90 -2.79 5.01 6.68
CA PHE A 90 -2.19 3.74 7.02
C PHE A 90 -0.78 3.98 7.58
N CYS A 91 -0.28 2.99 8.28
CA CYS A 91 1.08 3.01 8.79
C CYS A 91 1.85 1.80 8.29
N CYS A 92 3.09 2.02 7.92
CA CYS A 92 3.99 1.04 7.37
C CYS A 92 5.21 0.89 8.24
N VAL A 93 5.73 -0.33 8.31
CA VAL A 93 6.99 -0.62 8.96
C VAL A 93 7.98 -1.12 7.92
N SER A 94 9.14 -0.48 7.90
CA SER A 94 10.23 -0.81 7.00
C SER A 94 11.56 -0.72 7.71
N GLU A 95 12.28 -1.84 7.80
CA GLU A 95 13.56 -1.95 8.51
C GLU A 95 13.53 -1.21 9.86
N ASN A 96 14.27 -0.13 10.03
CA ASN A 96 14.33 0.66 11.27
C ASN A 96 13.39 1.86 11.30
N THR A 97 12.45 1.96 10.37
CA THR A 97 11.58 3.12 10.16
C THR A 97 10.12 2.75 10.18
N ILE A 98 9.32 3.66 10.75
CA ILE A 98 7.87 3.65 10.71
C ILE A 98 7.46 4.85 9.87
N GLU A 99 6.64 4.60 8.87
CA GLU A 99 6.12 5.65 8.00
C GLU A 99 4.60 5.73 8.18
N ILE A 100 4.09 6.94 8.38
CA ILE A 100 2.66 7.20 8.48
C ILE A 100 2.26 7.96 7.22
N TRP A 101 1.22 7.43 6.57
CA TRP A 101 0.69 7.95 5.32
C TRP A 101 -0.71 8.49 5.54
N ASP A 102 -1.02 9.59 4.86
CA ASP A 102 -2.38 10.12 4.74
C ASP A 102 -2.59 10.55 3.28
N LEU A 103 -3.30 9.70 2.54
CA LEU A 103 -3.51 9.84 1.10
C LEU A 103 -4.30 11.10 0.74
N SER A 104 -5.00 11.70 1.72
CA SER A 104 -5.72 12.97 1.52
C SER A 104 -4.78 14.18 1.49
N LYS A 105 -3.62 14.06 2.14
CA LYS A 105 -2.60 15.12 2.23
C LYS A 105 -1.51 14.95 1.19
N SER A 106 -1.01 13.73 1.02
CA SER A 106 0.01 13.42 0.03
C SER A 106 -0.09 11.96 -0.40
N THR A 107 -0.01 11.72 -1.70
CA THR A 107 0.12 10.38 -2.29
C THR A 107 1.57 10.04 -2.63
N LEU A 108 2.50 10.99 -2.47
CA LEU A 108 3.89 10.87 -2.88
C LEU A 108 4.84 10.68 -1.70
N ASP A 109 4.54 11.32 -0.57
CA ASP A 109 5.41 11.37 0.60
C ASP A 109 4.66 11.02 1.89
N PRO A 110 5.31 10.34 2.85
CA PRO A 110 4.72 10.10 4.15
C PRO A 110 4.57 11.41 4.92
N ILE A 111 3.50 11.53 5.70
CA ILE A 111 3.26 12.72 6.53
C ILE A 111 4.09 12.72 7.81
N CYS A 112 4.59 11.54 8.23
CA CYS A 112 5.48 11.40 9.36
C CYS A 112 6.37 10.18 9.18
N ILE A 113 7.64 10.32 9.55
CA ILE A 113 8.61 9.22 9.60
C ILE A 113 9.22 9.22 11.00
N ALA A 114 9.18 8.07 11.66
CA ALA A 114 9.87 7.83 12.92
C ALA A 114 10.93 6.75 12.73
N THR A 115 12.15 7.01 13.20
CA THR A 115 13.26 6.06 13.13
C THR A 115 13.50 5.45 14.51
N SER A 116 13.76 4.15 14.56
CA SER A 116 14.09 3.47 15.81
C SER A 116 15.45 3.95 16.32
N ALA A 117 15.51 4.35 17.60
CA ALA A 117 16.71 4.97 18.20
C ALA A 117 17.97 4.08 18.11
N ASN A 118 17.80 2.76 18.05
CA ASN A 118 18.89 1.79 18.07
C ASN A 118 19.06 1.05 16.73
N GLN A 119 18.51 1.58 15.63
CA GLN A 119 18.53 0.95 14.30
C GLN A 119 18.06 -0.52 14.27
N ARG A 120 17.21 -0.90 15.23
CA ARG A 120 16.63 -2.25 15.26
C ARG A 120 15.65 -2.42 14.12
N THR A 121 15.65 -3.62 13.53
CA THR A 121 14.64 -4.02 12.55
C THR A 121 13.29 -4.18 13.23
N LEU A 122 12.34 -3.40 12.75
CA LEU A 122 10.94 -3.41 13.08
C LEU A 122 10.25 -4.39 12.13
N THR A 123 9.37 -5.24 12.67
CA THR A 123 8.87 -6.42 11.94
C THR A 123 7.36 -6.45 11.79
N SER A 124 6.63 -5.82 12.70
CA SER A 124 5.17 -5.88 12.77
C SER A 124 4.60 -4.61 13.36
N ILE A 125 3.37 -4.30 13.01
CA ILE A 125 2.67 -3.10 13.45
C ILE A 125 1.21 -3.38 13.79
N ALA A 126 0.70 -2.71 14.82
CA ALA A 126 -0.71 -2.73 15.17
C ALA A 126 -1.18 -1.36 15.66
N TYR A 127 -2.36 -0.93 15.23
CA TYR A 127 -3.04 0.21 15.83
C TYR A 127 -3.73 -0.22 17.12
N ALA A 128 -3.63 0.63 18.15
CA ALA A 128 -4.51 0.53 19.29
C ALA A 128 -5.94 0.95 18.87
N THR A 129 -6.95 0.23 19.35
CA THR A 129 -8.36 0.51 19.02
C THR A 129 -8.97 1.59 19.91
N ASP A 130 -8.45 1.75 21.13
CA ASP A 130 -8.95 2.64 22.18
C ASP A 130 -8.16 3.94 22.32
N SER A 131 -6.94 3.99 21.78
CA SER A 131 -5.98 5.08 21.97
C SER A 131 -5.33 5.48 20.65
N ASP A 132 -4.80 6.71 20.58
CA ASP A 132 -4.04 7.20 19.43
C ASP A 132 -2.60 6.69 19.48
N CYS A 133 -2.45 5.37 19.47
CA CYS A 133 -1.17 4.70 19.62
C CYS A 133 -0.97 3.64 18.54
N VAL A 134 0.30 3.45 18.20
CA VAL A 134 0.77 2.37 17.34
C VAL A 134 1.77 1.52 18.12
N LEU A 135 1.56 0.22 18.10
CA LEU A 135 2.44 -0.79 18.67
C LEU A 135 3.33 -1.33 17.56
N VAL A 136 4.63 -1.39 17.80
CA VAL A 136 5.60 -1.89 16.82
C VAL A 136 6.48 -2.96 17.44
N GLY A 137 6.45 -4.15 16.84
CA GLY A 137 7.30 -5.26 17.23
C GLY A 137 8.67 -5.15 16.58
N THR A 138 9.70 -5.55 17.32
CA THR A 138 11.10 -5.58 16.85
C THR A 138 11.60 -7.01 16.69
N SER A 139 12.67 -7.19 15.91
CA SER A 139 13.29 -8.50 15.68
C SER A 139 13.90 -9.13 16.94
N ASP A 140 14.22 -8.33 17.97
CA ASP A 140 14.71 -8.80 19.26
C ASP A 140 13.57 -9.07 20.28
N GLY A 141 12.31 -9.03 19.85
CA GLY A 141 11.15 -9.38 20.66
C GLY A 141 10.65 -8.26 21.58
N ALA A 142 11.17 -7.04 21.45
CA ALA A 142 10.61 -5.88 22.15
C ALA A 142 9.37 -5.35 21.43
N VAL A 143 8.52 -4.64 22.17
CA VAL A 143 7.35 -3.93 21.63
C VAL A 143 7.48 -2.45 22.01
N TRP A 144 7.47 -1.60 21.00
CA TRP A 144 7.56 -0.16 21.16
C TRP A 144 6.18 0.47 20.97
N ILE A 145 5.91 1.53 21.72
CA ILE A 145 4.63 2.23 21.67
C ILE A 145 4.89 3.65 21.20
N TYR A 146 4.22 4.03 20.11
CA TYR A 146 4.30 5.35 19.52
C TYR A 146 2.96 6.05 19.68
N HIS A 147 2.96 7.22 20.31
CA HIS A 147 1.78 8.07 20.42
C HIS A 147 1.64 8.95 19.17
N LEU A 148 0.48 8.89 18.52
CA LEU A 148 0.13 9.63 17.32
C LEU A 148 -0.43 11.01 17.68
N ALA A 149 0.44 11.96 17.98
CA ALA A 149 0.02 13.34 18.26
C ALA A 149 -0.37 14.07 16.96
N ASN A 150 -1.48 14.82 17.00
CA ASN A 150 -1.93 15.73 15.93
C ASN A 150 -2.29 15.05 14.60
N LEU A 151 -2.60 13.76 14.64
CA LEU A 151 -3.04 12.97 13.48
C LEU A 151 -4.55 12.73 13.53
N SER A 152 -5.33 13.78 13.79
CA SER A 152 -6.79 13.72 13.78
C SER A 152 -7.32 14.01 12.37
N SER A 153 -7.21 13.05 11.45
CA SER A 153 -8.06 13.05 10.27
C SER A 153 -9.16 12.01 10.47
N SER A 154 -10.41 12.39 10.22
CA SER A 154 -11.55 11.47 10.19
C SER A 154 -12.06 11.40 8.76
N ALA A 155 -11.22 10.88 7.86
CA ALA A 155 -11.64 10.65 6.48
C ALA A 155 -12.61 9.47 6.44
N ASN A 156 -13.70 9.63 5.70
CA ASN A 156 -14.70 8.58 5.53
C ASN A 156 -14.41 7.75 4.26
N ALA A 157 -15.11 6.63 4.06
CA ALA A 157 -14.87 5.73 2.94
C ALA A 157 -14.92 6.42 1.55
N ASN A 158 -15.77 7.43 1.37
CA ASN A 158 -15.92 8.14 0.10
C ASN A 158 -14.67 8.95 -0.26
N ASP A 159 -13.96 9.48 0.74
CA ASP A 159 -12.73 10.24 0.53
C ASP A 159 -11.65 9.33 -0.08
N LEU A 160 -11.49 8.12 0.50
CA LEU A 160 -10.56 7.12 -0.03
C LEU A 160 -10.93 6.71 -1.46
N ILE A 161 -12.21 6.39 -1.70
CA ILE A 161 -12.68 5.99 -3.04
C ILE A 161 -12.42 7.10 -4.06
N THR A 162 -12.66 8.36 -3.69
CA THR A 162 -12.43 9.52 -4.57
C THR A 162 -10.96 9.65 -4.93
N ILE A 163 -10.06 9.55 -3.95
CA ILE A 163 -8.61 9.61 -4.18
C ILE A 163 -8.15 8.48 -5.10
N VAL A 164 -8.66 7.27 -4.87
CA VAL A 164 -8.34 6.09 -5.70
C VAL A 164 -8.79 6.29 -7.15
N GLN A 165 -10.03 6.76 -7.36
CA GLN A 165 -10.57 7.03 -8.70
C GLN A 165 -9.78 8.14 -9.41
N GLN A 166 -9.42 9.21 -8.71
CA GLN A 166 -8.60 10.29 -9.27
C GLN A 166 -7.22 9.79 -9.73
N ASN A 167 -6.56 8.96 -8.92
CA ASN A 167 -5.27 8.38 -9.29
C ASN A 167 -5.37 7.44 -10.49
N LEU A 168 -6.41 6.60 -10.56
CA LEU A 168 -6.64 5.73 -11.71
C LEU A 168 -6.88 6.51 -13.00
N LEU A 169 -7.67 7.58 -12.96
CA LEU A 169 -7.88 8.46 -14.12
C LEU A 169 -6.57 9.13 -14.56
N GLY A 170 -5.74 9.57 -13.61
CA GLY A 170 -4.41 10.12 -13.90
C GLY A 170 -3.48 9.11 -14.59
N GLN A 171 -3.52 7.85 -14.18
CA GLN A 171 -2.73 6.77 -14.81
C GLN A 171 -3.20 6.49 -16.24
N LEU A 172 -4.51 6.44 -16.48
CA LEU A 172 -5.08 6.24 -17.82
C LEU A 172 -4.71 7.39 -18.77
N GLY A 173 -4.86 8.64 -18.33
CA GLY A 173 -4.48 9.80 -19.13
C GLY A 173 -2.98 9.86 -19.44
N SER A 174 -2.13 9.40 -18.52
CA SER A 174 -0.67 9.28 -18.75
C SER A 174 -0.35 8.19 -19.78
N ARG A 175 -1.10 7.09 -19.77
CA ARG A 175 -0.94 5.98 -20.72
C ARG A 175 -1.32 6.38 -22.14
N GLU A 176 -2.42 7.09 -22.32
CA GLU A 176 -2.83 7.60 -23.64
C GLU A 176 -1.77 8.53 -24.22
N LYS A 177 -1.23 9.46 -23.41
CA LYS A 177 -0.12 10.32 -23.84
C LYS A 177 1.11 9.51 -24.25
N ASN A 178 1.53 8.53 -23.45
CA ASN A 178 2.68 7.68 -23.76
C ASN A 178 2.48 6.84 -25.04
N ASN A 179 1.25 6.39 -25.33
CA ASN A 179 0.94 5.71 -26.58
C ASN A 179 1.05 6.64 -27.79
N ILE A 180 0.54 7.88 -27.69
CA ILE A 180 0.67 8.90 -28.74
C ILE A 180 2.15 9.23 -29.02
N TYR A 181 2.97 9.37 -27.98
CA TYR A 181 4.41 9.60 -28.14
C TYR A 181 5.13 8.41 -28.79
N ARG A 182 4.73 7.17 -28.49
CA ARG A 182 5.27 5.97 -29.16
C ARG A 182 4.86 5.92 -30.63
N GLU A 183 3.58 6.13 -30.95
CA GLU A 183 3.11 6.11 -32.35
C GLU A 183 3.78 7.18 -33.20
N THR A 184 3.92 8.41 -32.68
CA THR A 184 4.62 9.50 -33.38
C THR A 184 6.11 9.20 -33.60
N SER A 185 6.79 8.62 -32.61
CA SER A 185 8.20 8.21 -32.77
C SER A 185 8.37 7.04 -33.75
N PHE A 186 7.45 6.07 -33.81
CA PHE A 186 7.47 5.02 -34.84
C PHE A 186 7.23 5.57 -36.26
N THR A 187 6.34 6.55 -36.44
CA THR A 187 6.12 7.17 -37.76
C THR A 187 7.34 7.94 -38.27
N SER A 188 8.12 8.57 -37.38
CA SER A 188 9.32 9.32 -37.77
C SER A 188 10.53 8.46 -38.19
N ILE A 189 10.54 7.17 -37.84
CA ILE A 189 11.65 6.26 -38.17
C ILE A 189 11.43 5.54 -39.52
N GLN A 190 10.19 5.50 -40.03
CA GLN A 190 9.88 4.88 -41.32
C GLN A 190 9.97 5.85 -42.52
N SER A 191 10.24 7.13 -42.28
CA SER A 191 10.47 8.12 -43.33
C SER A 191 11.95 8.48 -43.43
N ASN A 192 12.76 7.59 -44.01
CA ASN A 192 14.09 7.89 -44.56
C ASN A 192 14.49 6.84 -45.60
#